data_AF-A0A174AVW8-F1
#
_entry.id   AF-A0A174AVW8-F1
#
_cell.length_a   1.000
_cell.length_b   1.000
_cell.length_c   1.000
_cell.angle_alpha   90.00
_cell.angle_beta   90.00
_cell.angle_gamma   90.00
#
_symmetry.space_group_name_H-M   'P 1'
#
loop_
_entity.id
_entity.type
_entity.pdbx_description
1 polymer ?
#
loop_
_entity_poly.entity_id
_entity_poly.type
_entity_poly.pdbx_seq_one_letter_code
_entity_poly.pdbx_strand_id
1 'polypeptide(L)' 'MTREELKEQIDELMRQYADEEIDGATYAQKMMELTSSAQNDND' A
#
# COMPACT_ATOMS: atom_id res chain seq x y z
N MET A 1 -0.09 12.50 -3.90
CA MET A 1 -1.14 11.47 -3.72
C MET A 1 -2.18 12.01 -2.74
N THR A 2 -3.47 11.85 -3.00
CA THR A 2 -4.51 12.24 -2.04
C THR A 2 -4.73 11.15 -1.00
N ARG A 3 -5.32 11.52 0.14
CA ARG A 3 -5.64 10.56 1.21
C ARG A 3 -6.62 9.47 0.77
N GLU A 4 -7.46 9.75 -0.22
CA GLU A 4 -8.41 8.79 -0.80
C GLU A 4 -7.68 7.78 -1.70
N GLU A 5 -6.81 8.24 -2.60
CA GLU A 5 -5.98 7.36 -3.44
C GLU A 5 -5.04 6.47 -2.63
N LEU A 6 -4.51 6.97 -1.51
CA LEU A 6 -3.71 6.16 -0.59
C LEU A 6 -4.53 5.05 0.06
N LYS A 7 -5.79 5.36 0.43
CA LYS A 7 -6.70 4.38 1.01
C LYS A 7 -7.05 3.28 0.01
N GLU A 8 -7.38 3.65 -1.23
CA GLU A 8 -7.71 2.67 -2.27
C GLU A 8 -6.54 1.71 -2.55
N GLN A 9 -5.31 2.22 -2.62
CA GLN A 9 -4.14 1.37 -2.81
C GLN A 9 -3.87 0.42 -1.62
N ILE A 10 -4.12 0.88 -0.39
CA ILE A 10 -4.01 0.02 0.79
C ILE A 10 -5.10 -1.05 0.81
N ASP A 11 -6.34 -0.71 0.45
CA ASP A 11 -7.45 -1.66 0.39
C ASP A 11 -7.22 -2.73 -0.69
N GLU A 12 -6.71 -2.33 -1.86
CA GLU A 12 -6.33 -3.27 -2.93
C GLU A 12 -5.20 -4.20 -2.48
N LEU A 13 -4.18 -3.65 -1.81
CA LEU A 13 -3.05 -4.42 -1.31
C LEU A 13 -3.48 -5.43 -0.23
N MET A 14 -4.39 -5.04 0.66
CA MET A 14 -4.98 -5.94 1.66
C MET A 14 -5.77 -7.06 1.00
N ARG A 15 -6.51 -6.74 -0.08
CA ARG A 15 -7.25 -7.75 -0.83
C ARG A 15 -6.33 -8.76 -1.51
N GLN A 16 -5.27 -8.32 -2.18
CA GLN A 16 -4.28 -9.22 -2.79
C GLN A 16 -3.64 -10.16 -1.76
N TYR A 17 -3.40 -9.66 -0.54
CA TYR A 17 -2.89 -10.49 0.55
C TYR A 17 -3.93 -11.50 1.05
N ALA A 18 -5.19 -11.09 1.18
CA ALA A 18 -6.30 -11.95 1.59
C ALA A 18 -6.64 -13.03 0.54
N ASP A 19 -6.51 -12.70 -0.73
CA ASP A 19 -6.70 -13.61 -1.87
C ASP A 19 -5.45 -14.50 -2.12
N GLU A 20 -4.42 -14.41 -1.25
CA GLU A 20 -3.12 -15.11 -1.34
C GLU A 20 -2.36 -14.86 -2.67
N GLU A 21 -2.69 -13.80 -3.40
CA GLU A 21 -1.99 -13.38 -4.63
C GLU A 21 -0.59 -12.84 -4.33
N ILE A 22 -0.41 -12.27 -3.13
CA ILE A 22 0.88 -11.82 -2.62
C ILE A 22 1.16 -12.45 -1.27
N ASP A 23 2.43 -12.76 -1.01
CA ASP A 23 2.86 -13.20 0.30
C ASP A 23 2.96 -12.03 1.30
N GLY A 24 3.04 -12.36 2.59
CA GLY A 24 3.14 -11.35 3.65
C GLY A 24 4.41 -10.49 3.55
N ALA A 25 5.49 -11.01 2.95
CA ALA A 25 6.72 -10.25 2.74
C ALA A 25 6.51 -9.16 1.67
N THR A 26 5.83 -9.50 0.58
CA THR A 26 5.47 -8.62 -0.52
C THR A 26 4.47 -7.54 -0.05
N TYR A 27 3.48 -7.93 0.76
CA TYR A 27 2.57 -6.97 1.40
C TYR A 27 3.34 -5.96 2.26
N ALA A 28 4.26 -6.43 3.12
CA ALA A 28 5.04 -5.57 3.99
C ALA A 28 5.94 -4.60 3.20
N GLN A 29 6.57 -5.07 2.11
CA GLN A 29 7.38 -4.23 1.24
C GLN A 29 6.55 -3.14 0.55
N LYS A 30 5.42 -3.51 -0.07
CA LYS A 30 4.53 -2.56 -0.76
C LYS A 30 3.92 -1.53 0.20
N MET A 31 3.57 -1.94 1.42
CA MET A 31 3.14 -1.01 2.47
C MET A 31 4.21 0.03 2.81
N MET A 32 5.47 -0.40 2.92
CA MET A 32 6.59 0.51 3.20
C MET A 32 6.73 1.54 2.05
N GLU A 33 6.73 1.09 0.80
CA GLU A 33 6.80 1.97 -0.37
C GLU A 33 5.64 2.97 -0.41
N LEU A 34 4.39 2.51 -0.19
CA LEU A 34 3.20 3.36 -0.13
C LEU A 34 3.31 4.46 0.94
N THR A 35 3.76 4.09 2.15
CA THR A 35 3.93 5.07 3.24
C THR A 35 5.05 6.07 2.96
N SER A 36 6.17 5.65 2.35
CA SER A 36 7.26 6.55 1.97
C SER A 36 6.86 7.50 0.83
N SER A 37 6.11 7.02 -0.16
CA SER A 37 5.59 7.87 -1.24
C SER A 37 4.61 8.92 -0.70
N ALA A 38 3.70 8.52 0.22
CA ALA A 38 2.77 9.45 0.85
C ALA A 38 3.45 10.50 1.75
N GLN A 39 4.62 10.18 2.31
CA GLN A 39 5.43 11.14 3.07
C GLN A 39 6.15 12.15 2.16
N ASN A 40 6.67 11.70 1.01
CA ASN A 40 7.35 12.58 0.06
C ASN A 40 6.41 13.58 -0.65
N ASP A 41 5.12 13.27 -0.77
CA ASP A 41 4.12 14.20 -1.32
C ASP A 41 3.81 15.40 -0.39
N ASN A 42 4.32 15.39 0.83
CA ASN A 42 4.08 16.43 1.84
C ASN A 42 5.25 17.42 2.00
N ASP A 43 6.28 17.34 1.15
CA ASP A 43 7.45 18.24 1.10
C ASP A 43 7.31 19.30 -0.03
#